data_AF-A0A9P8SBW1-F1
#
_entry.id   AF-A0A9P8SBW1-F1
#
_cell.length_a   1.000
_cell.length_b   1.000
_cell.length_c   1.000
_cell.angle_alpha   90.00
_cell.angle_beta   90.00
_cell.angle_gamma   90.00
#
_symmetry.space_group_name_H-M   'P 1'
#
loop_
_entity.id
_entity.type
_entity.pdbx_description
1 polymer ?
#
loop_
_entity_poly.entity_id
_entity_poly.type
_entity_poly.pdbx_seq_one_letter_code
_entity_poly.pdbx_strand_id
1 'polypeptide(L)' 'MRLIIRDDATSASTYVANYIVDRIKAFNPTAENPFVLGLPTGSSPLGVYKILVEKFKAGEVRRRRRRSMG' A
#
# COMPACT_ATOMS: atom_id res chain seq x y z
N MET A 1 3.07 19.97 3.99
CA MET A 1 3.40 18.82 4.88
C MET A 1 2.18 18.54 5.76
N ARG A 2 1.77 17.28 5.95
CA ARG A 2 0.63 16.91 6.80
C ARG A 2 1.12 16.00 7.93
N LEU A 3 0.93 16.42 9.18
CA LEU A 3 1.26 15.63 10.37
C LEU A 3 0.00 14.93 10.88
N ILE A 4 0.11 13.64 11.17
CA ILE A 4 -1.00 12.82 11.67
C ILE A 4 -0.44 12.01 12.83
N ILE A 5 -1.00 12.24 14.02
CA ILE A 5 -0.59 11.56 15.26
C ILE A 5 -1.60 10.47 15.55
N ARG A 6 -1.09 9.30 15.95
CA ARG A 6 -1.86 8.13 16.35
C ARG A 6 -1.23 7.58 17.63
N ASP A 7 -2.06 7.07 18.52
CA ASP A 7 -1.63 6.65 19.86
C ASP A 7 -0.84 5.33 19.82
N ASP A 8 -1.06 4.51 18.79
CA ASP A 8 -0.45 3.19 18.65
C ASP A 8 0.11 2.93 17.25
N ALA A 9 1.16 2.11 17.18
CA ALA A 9 1.85 1.77 15.93
C ALA A 9 0.95 1.00 14.94
N THR A 10 -0.04 0.27 15.44
CA THR A 10 -0.98 -0.50 14.62
C THR A 10 -1.98 0.41 13.92
N SER A 11 -2.54 1.40 14.62
CA SER A 11 -3.45 2.38 14.03
C SER A 11 -2.72 3.33 13.09
N ALA A 12 -1.47 3.70 13.39
CA ALA A 12 -0.59 4.38 12.44
C ALA A 12 -0.41 3.54 11.17
N SER A 13 -0.07 2.26 11.31
CA SER A 13 0.12 1.36 10.17
C SER A 13 -1.16 1.18 9.35
N THR A 14 -2.30 1.02 10.01
CA THR A 14 -3.63 0.87 9.39
C THR A 14 -4.01 2.12 8.62
N TYR A 15 -3.80 3.29 9.23
CA TYR A 15 -4.07 4.56 8.59
C TYR A 15 -3.24 4.73 7.32
N VAL A 16 -1.93 4.46 7.39
CA VAL A 16 -1.03 4.56 6.22
C VAL A 16 -1.43 3.54 5.14
N ALA A 17 -1.76 2.30 5.51
CA ALA A 17 -2.20 1.29 4.56
C ALA A 17 -3.49 1.70 3.83
N ASN A 18 -4.50 2.17 4.57
CA ASN A 18 -5.75 2.68 4.01
C ASN A 18 -5.48 3.88 3.08
N TYR A 19 -4.66 4.83 3.51
CA TYR A 19 -4.28 5.98 2.70
C TYR A 19 -3.60 5.57 1.38
N ILE A 20 -2.69 4.60 1.42
CA ILE A 20 -2.05 4.07 0.20
C ILE A 20 -3.11 3.43 -0.72
N VAL A 21 -4.02 2.63 -0.20
CA VAL A 21 -5.10 2.01 -0.99
C VAL A 21 -5.99 3.06 -1.64
N ASP A 22 -6.39 4.09 -0.90
CA ASP A 22 -7.22 5.18 -1.43
C ASP A 22 -6.48 5.94 -2.53
N ARG A 23 -5.16 6.18 -2.37
CA ARG A 23 -4.33 6.80 -3.40
C ARG A 23 -4.20 5.93 -4.65
N ILE A 24 -4.07 4.61 -4.50
CA ILE A 24 -4.06 3.68 -5.63
C ILE A 24 -5.41 3.72 -6.37
N LYS A 25 -6.52 3.66 -5.64
CA LYS A 25 -7.86 3.72 -6.23
C LYS A 25 -8.11 5.05 -6.95
N ALA A 26 -7.75 6.17 -6.32
CA ALA A 26 -7.90 7.51 -6.90
C ALA A 26 -6.99 7.73 -8.13
N PHE A 27 -5.82 7.10 -8.18
CA PHE A 27 -4.93 7.16 -9.34
C PHE A 27 -5.44 6.34 -10.53
N ASN A 28 -6.31 5.35 -10.29
CA ASN A 28 -6.86 4.45 -11.30
C ASN A 28 -5.79 3.87 -12.26
N PRO A 29 -4.80 3.11 -11.73
CA PRO A 29 -3.66 2.66 -12.51
C PRO A 29 -4.08 1.78 -13.68
N THR A 30 -3.49 2.06 -14.84
CA THR A 30 -3.70 1.29 -16.07
C THR A 30 -2.47 0.44 -16.38
N ALA A 31 -2.56 -0.38 -17.43
CA ALA A 31 -1.42 -1.18 -17.88
C ALA A 31 -0.25 -0.32 -18.39
N GLU A 32 -0.57 0.84 -18.96
CA GLU A 32 0.37 1.83 -19.51
C GLU A 32 0.92 2.77 -18.44
N ASN A 33 0.11 3.08 -17.43
CA ASN A 33 0.49 3.94 -16.31
C ASN A 33 0.25 3.23 -14.95
N PRO A 34 1.16 2.35 -14.52
CA PRO A 34 1.03 1.63 -13.26
C PRO A 34 1.32 2.52 -12.06
N PHE A 35 0.65 2.26 -10.93
CA PHE A 35 0.99 2.88 -9.66
C PHE A 35 2.28 2.26 -9.11
N VAL A 36 3.33 3.07 -8.98
CA VAL A 36 4.63 2.65 -8.43
C VAL A 36 4.72 3.07 -6.97
N LEU A 37 4.86 2.08 -6.08
CA LEU A 37 5.07 2.30 -4.64
C LEU A 37 6.48 1.87 -4.24
N GLY A 38 7.28 2.81 -3.72
CA GLY A 38 8.56 2.50 -3.11
C GLY A 38 8.37 1.90 -1.71
N LEU A 39 9.04 0.79 -1.42
CA LEU A 39 8.96 0.11 -0.13
C LEU A 39 10.20 0.44 0.70
N PRO A 40 10.11 1.33 1.71
CA PRO A 40 11.22 1.56 2.64
C PRO A 40 11.54 0.32 3.49
N THR A 41 12.78 0.24 3.96
CA THR A 41 13.23 -0.80 4.89
C THR A 41 13.06 -0.35 6.35
N GLY A 42 13.05 -1.32 7.28
CA GLY A 42 12.90 -1.08 8.71
C GLY A 42 11.71 -1.82 9.33
N SER A 43 11.64 -1.82 10.66
CA SER A 43 10.58 -2.50 11.42
C SER A 43 9.24 -1.74 11.40
N SER A 44 9.29 -0.40 11.43
CA SER A 44 8.11 0.47 11.45
C SER A 44 7.14 0.24 10.28
N PRO A 45 7.58 0.12 9.00
CA PRO A 45 6.67 -0.09 7.89
C PRO A 45 6.15 -1.55 7.76
N LEU A 46 6.66 -2.51 8.55
CA LEU A 46 6.22 -3.91 8.45
C LEU A 46 4.73 -4.08 8.76
N GLY A 47 4.19 -3.31 9.71
CA GLY A 47 2.76 -3.31 10.03
C GLY A 47 1.92 -2.89 8.82
N VAL A 48 2.35 -1.85 8.11
CA VAL A 48 1.70 -1.37 6.88
C VAL A 48 1.69 -2.47 5.83
N TYR A 49 2.81 -3.15 5.61
CA TYR A 49 2.92 -4.19 4.60
C TYR A 49 2.03 -5.39 4.89
N LYS A 50 1.91 -5.81 6.16
CA LYS A 50 0.98 -6.88 6.56
C LYS A 50 -0.46 -6.54 6.17
N ILE A 51 -0.91 -5.33 6.50
CA ILE A 51 -2.27 -4.86 6.20
C ILE A 51 -2.49 -4.72 4.69
N LEU A 52 -1.50 -4.21 3.95
CA LEU A 52 -1.59 -4.13 2.49
C LEU A 52 -1.70 -5.52 1.84
N VAL A 53 -1.02 -6.53 2.37
CA VAL A 53 -1.14 -7.92 1.91
C VAL A 53 -2.53 -8.49 2.21
N GLU A 54 -3.10 -8.21 3.39
CA GLU A 54 -4.47 -8.60 3.73
C GLU A 54 -5.49 -7.97 2.79
N LYS A 55 -5.37 -6.67 2.53
CA LYS A 55 -6.23 -5.96 1.56
C LYS A 55 -6.08 -6.46 0.13
N PHE A 56 -4.87 -6.84 -0.26
CA PHE A 56 -4.62 -7.49 -1.53
C PHE A 56 -5.33 -8.85 -1.62
N LYS A 57 -5.30 -9.65 -0.54
CA LYS A 57 -6.03 -10.93 -0.47
C LYS A 57 -7.55 -10.74 -0.47
N ALA A 58 -8.05 -9.67 0.14
CA ALA A 58 -9.46 -9.30 0.14
C ALA A 58 -9.97 -8.78 -1.23
N GLY A 59 -9.08 -8.56 -2.20
CA GLY A 59 -9.44 -8.07 -3.53
C GLY A 59 -9.63 -6.56 -3.61
N GLU A 60 -9.32 -5.80 -2.56
CA GLU A 60 -9.45 -4.34 -2.54
C GLU A 60 -8.38 -3.64 -3.42
N VAL A 61 -7.27 -4.32 -3.66
CA VAL A 61 -6.15 -3.84 -4.49
C VAL A 61 -5.67 -4.99 -5.35
N ARG A 62 -5.37 -4.73 -6.63
CA ARG A 62 -4.87 -5.75 -7.55
C ARG A 62 -3.40 -5.51 -7.91
N ARG A 63 -2.60 -6.55 -7.80
CA ARG A 63 -1.19 -6.60 -8.21
C ARG A 63 -1.14 -7.05 -9.66
N ARG A 64 -0.45 -6.30 -10.51
CA ARG A 64 0.01 -6.83 -11.80
C ARG A 64 1.14 -7.81 -11.52
N ARG A 65 0.96 -9.10 -11.83
CA ARG A 65 2.10 -10.00 -12.00
C ARG A 65 2.89 -9.46 -13.19
N ARG A 66 4.12 -8.98 -12.97
CA ARG A 66 5.09 -8.97 -14.07
C ARG A 66 5.23 -10.43 -14.48
N ARG A 67 4.67 -10.81 -15.62
CA ARG A 67 5.09 -12.04 -16.28
C ARG A 67 6.57 -11.82 -16.54
N SER A 68 7.42 -12.66 -15.95
CA SER A 68 8.79 -12.81 -16.41
C SER A 68 8.69 -13.14 -17.90
N MET A 69 9.14 -12.23 -18.76
CA MET A 69 9.46 -12.57 -20.13
C MET A 69 10.88 -13.12 -20.08
N GLY A 70 11.02 -14.42 -20.36
CA GLY A 70 12.31 -15.12 -20.51
C GLY A 70 12.98 -15.44 -19.20
#